data_AF-A0A4U9VUH9-F1
#
_entry.id   AF-A0A4U9VUH9-F1
#
_cell.length_a   1.000
_cell.length_b   1.000
_cell.length_c   1.000
_cell.angle_alpha   90.00
_cell.angle_beta   90.00
_cell.angle_gamma   90.00
#
_symmetry.space_group_name_H-M   'P 1'
#
loop_
_entity.id
_entity.type
_entity.pdbx_description
1 polymer ?
#
loop_
_entity_poly.entity_id
_entity_poly.type
_entity_poly.pdbx_seq_one_letter_code
_entity_poly.pdbx_strand_id
1 'polypeptide(L)'
;MGASYTQRSWWQLSNHDESSPFRETNYEPQIFVGWATAYKFAGWTLRDIEVGLNHESNGREDPTSRSWNRGYARLMAQNGDWQVEVKPWFRFSESDSNDDNPDITKYMGYYRLTVGYALGESVFSAEGQYNWNSGYGGAQVAGATQLPAMCVSIPRCSAAMANR
;
A
#
# COMPACT_ATOMS: atom_id res chain seq x y z
N MET A 1 -6.88 10.34 15.58
CA MET A 1 -5.70 10.79 14.82
C MET A 1 -4.71 9.65 14.81
N GLY A 2 -4.09 9.37 13.66
CA GLY A 2 -3.14 8.28 13.47
C GLY A 2 -2.00 8.69 12.55
N ALA A 3 -0.97 7.87 12.51
CA ALA A 3 0.13 7.97 11.58
C ALA A 3 0.47 6.57 11.05
N SER A 4 0.97 6.50 9.82
CA SER A 4 1.46 5.26 9.23
C SER A 4 2.75 5.52 8.46
N TYR A 5 3.51 4.46 8.24
CA TYR A 5 4.71 4.50 7.42
C TYR A 5 4.73 3.28 6.52
N THR A 6 4.78 3.50 5.22
CA THR A 6 4.95 2.44 4.22
C THR A 6 6.32 2.60 3.57
N GLN A 7 7.05 1.48 3.46
CA GLN A 7 8.35 1.46 2.79
C GLN A 7 8.37 0.36 1.75
N ARG A 8 8.80 0.71 0.53
CA ARG A 8 8.97 -0.24 -0.58
C ARG A 8 10.41 -0.22 -1.02
N SER A 9 11.07 -1.38 -1.04
CA SER A 9 12.51 -1.47 -1.36
C SER A 9 12.77 -2.49 -2.46
N TRP A 10 13.61 -2.11 -3.41
CA TRP A 10 14.12 -2.99 -4.47
C TRP A 10 15.60 -3.25 -4.22
N TRP A 11 15.90 -4.41 -3.66
CA TRP A 11 17.25 -4.85 -3.34
C TRP A 11 17.79 -5.77 -4.43
N GLN A 12 18.95 -5.45 -4.99
CA GLN A 12 19.65 -6.33 -5.93
C GLN A 12 20.41 -7.42 -5.16
N LEU A 13 19.69 -8.24 -4.40
CA LEU A 13 20.28 -9.22 -3.48
C LEU A 13 21.29 -10.15 -4.18
N SER A 14 20.98 -10.61 -5.38
CA SER A 14 21.83 -11.53 -6.15
C SER A 14 23.01 -10.86 -6.87
N ASN A 15 23.10 -9.53 -6.89
CA ASN A 15 24.14 -8.81 -7.63
C ASN A 15 25.41 -8.67 -6.78
N HIS A 16 26.07 -9.80 -6.51
CA HIS A 16 27.25 -9.84 -5.65
C HIS A 16 28.44 -9.05 -6.21
N ASP A 17 28.57 -8.96 -7.54
CA ASP A 17 29.66 -8.23 -8.21
C ASP A 17 29.63 -6.73 -7.86
N GLU A 18 28.43 -6.17 -7.68
CA GLU A 18 28.22 -4.77 -7.29
C GLU A 18 27.95 -4.62 -5.78
N SER A 19 28.26 -5.64 -4.97
CA SER A 19 28.02 -5.68 -3.51
C SER A 19 26.54 -5.63 -3.10
N SER A 20 25.67 -6.23 -3.92
CA SER A 20 24.23 -6.38 -3.69
C SER A 20 23.54 -5.08 -3.24
N PRO A 21 23.57 -4.00 -4.03
CA PRO A 21 23.11 -2.69 -3.59
C PRO A 21 21.57 -2.59 -3.60
N PHE A 22 21.03 -1.70 -2.77
CA PHE A 22 19.64 -1.26 -2.92
C PHE A 22 19.53 -0.38 -4.16
N ARG A 23 18.70 -0.81 -5.13
CA ARG A 23 18.42 -0.04 -6.34
C ARG A 23 17.54 1.16 -6.02
N GLU A 24 16.49 0.94 -5.24
CA GLU A 24 15.54 1.98 -4.90
C GLU A 24 14.83 1.68 -3.57
N THR A 25 14.53 2.74 -2.82
CA THR A 25 13.67 2.66 -1.63
C THR A 25 12.71 3.83 -1.65
N ASN A 26 11.40 3.58 -1.51
CA ASN A 26 10.41 4.64 -1.36
C ASN A 26 9.90 4.65 0.08
N TYR A 27 9.88 5.85 0.66
CA TYR A 27 9.46 6.17 2.01
C TYR A 27 8.14 6.94 1.93
N GLU A 28 7.08 6.38 2.51
CA GLU A 28 5.72 6.93 2.41
C GLU A 28 5.09 7.12 3.82
N PRO A 29 5.51 8.13 4.59
CA PRO A 29 4.85 8.52 5.83
C PRO A 29 3.49 9.20 5.57
N GLN A 30 2.55 8.96 6.49
CA GLN A 30 1.21 9.55 6.46
C GLN A 30 0.77 9.98 7.86
N ILE A 31 0.03 11.08 7.93
CA ILE A 31 -0.71 11.52 9.13
C ILE A 31 -2.16 11.71 8.73
N PHE A 32 -3.07 11.16 9.52
CA PHE A 32 -4.48 11.11 9.14
C PHE A 32 -5.45 11.13 10.33
N VAL A 33 -6.70 11.43 10.01
CA VAL A 33 -7.84 11.17 10.87
C VAL A 33 -8.68 10.10 10.18
N GLY A 34 -8.95 9.01 10.89
CA GLY A 34 -9.74 7.88 10.42
C GLY A 34 -10.95 7.66 11.31
N TRP A 35 -12.03 7.20 10.70
CA TRP A 35 -13.29 6.83 11.33
C TRP A 35 -13.64 5.41 10.95
N ALA A 36 -13.88 4.57 11.96
CA ALA A 36 -14.55 3.30 11.78
C ALA A 36 -16.07 3.56 11.68
N THR A 37 -16.67 3.10 10.59
CA THR A 37 -18.07 3.37 10.24
C THR A 37 -18.81 2.07 9.95
N ALA A 38 -20.14 2.18 9.85
CA ALA A 38 -21.02 1.06 9.54
C ALA A 38 -22.16 1.50 8.60
N TYR A 39 -21.88 2.44 7.69
CA TYR A 39 -22.89 2.92 6.74
C TYR A 39 -23.19 1.84 5.72
N LYS A 40 -24.46 1.47 5.58
CA LYS A 40 -24.90 0.39 4.69
C LYS A 40 -25.55 0.97 3.44
N PHE A 41 -25.17 0.46 2.26
CA PHE A 41 -25.77 0.82 0.99
C PHE A 41 -25.66 -0.33 0.00
N ALA A 42 -26.79 -0.76 -0.60
CA ALA A 42 -26.83 -1.80 -1.63
C ALA A 42 -26.05 -3.09 -1.28
N GLY A 43 -26.12 -3.56 -0.03
CA GLY A 43 -25.39 -4.74 0.47
C GLY A 43 -23.94 -4.47 0.91
N TRP A 44 -23.37 -3.33 0.52
CA TRP A 44 -22.06 -2.90 0.99
C TRP A 44 -22.14 -2.22 2.35
N THR A 45 -21.08 -2.39 3.13
CA THR A 45 -20.85 -1.60 4.35
C THR A 45 -19.58 -0.80 4.19
N LEU A 46 -19.68 0.54 4.19
CA LEU A 46 -18.52 1.42 4.31
C LEU A 46 -17.97 1.27 5.74
N ARG A 47 -16.72 0.82 5.83
CA ARG A 47 -16.04 0.51 7.09
C ARG A 47 -15.05 1.59 7.45
N ASP A 48 -14.24 2.04 6.50
CA ASP A 48 -13.25 3.08 6.75
C ASP A 48 -13.58 4.33 5.96
N ILE A 49 -13.52 5.46 6.67
CA ILE A 49 -13.31 6.77 6.08
C ILE A 49 -12.02 7.29 6.70
N GLU A 50 -11.09 7.74 5.87
CA GLU A 50 -9.84 8.32 6.33
C GLU A 50 -9.49 9.52 5.45
N VAL A 51 -9.01 10.59 6.06
CA VAL A 51 -8.50 11.78 5.36
C VAL A 51 -7.15 12.13 5.96
N GLY A 52 -6.18 12.42 5.11
CA GLY A 52 -4.81 12.63 5.59
C GLY A 52 -3.91 13.35 4.62
N LEU A 53 -2.69 13.56 5.10
CA LEU A 53 -1.55 14.04 4.33
C LEU A 53 -0.58 12.87 4.14
N ASN A 54 -0.02 12.80 2.94
CA ASN A 54 0.90 11.76 2.52
C ASN A 54 2.09 12.42 1.83
N HIS A 55 3.29 12.06 2.30
CA HIS A 55 4.54 12.38 1.63
C HIS A 55 5.10 11.07 1.08
N GLU A 56 5.59 11.07 -0.15
CA GLU A 56 6.31 9.93 -0.71
C GLU A 56 7.58 10.44 -1.38
N SER A 57 8.73 9.89 -0.98
CA SER A 57 10.02 10.22 -1.57
C SER A 57 10.93 9.01 -1.61
N ASN A 58 11.99 9.08 -2.42
CA ASN A 58 12.99 8.01 -2.50
C ASN A 58 14.26 8.27 -1.66
N GLY A 59 14.36 9.44 -1.02
CA GLY A 59 15.50 9.81 -0.17
C GLY A 59 16.84 9.89 -0.92
N ARG A 60 16.80 10.12 -2.24
CA ARG A 60 17.98 10.30 -3.08
C ARG A 60 18.28 11.79 -3.29
N GLU A 61 19.53 12.08 -3.62
CA GLU A 61 19.94 13.37 -4.14
C GLU A 61 19.76 13.44 -5.67
N ASP A 62 19.86 14.65 -6.21
CA ASP A 62 19.87 14.89 -7.64
C ASP A 62 20.98 14.10 -8.35
N PRO A 63 20.74 13.61 -9.59
CA PRO A 63 19.54 13.82 -10.43
C PRO A 63 18.46 12.73 -10.25
N THR A 64 18.65 11.83 -9.28
CA THR A 64 17.78 10.66 -9.08
C THR A 64 16.73 10.86 -7.99
N SER A 65 16.70 12.05 -7.38
CA SER A 65 15.68 12.41 -6.39
C SER A 65 14.29 12.31 -7.00
N ARG A 66 13.34 11.74 -6.26
CA ARG A 66 11.92 11.68 -6.62
C ARG A 66 11.11 11.92 -5.36
N SER A 67 10.17 12.86 -5.43
CA SER A 67 9.31 13.19 -4.32
C SER A 67 8.00 13.85 -4.76
N TRP A 68 6.97 13.73 -3.93
CA TRP A 68 5.70 14.44 -4.09
C TRP A 68 4.88 14.40 -2.80
N ASN A 69 4.03 15.42 -2.63
CA ASN A 69 3.14 15.55 -1.48
C ASN A 69 1.67 15.52 -1.90
N ARG A 70 0.83 14.84 -1.10
CA ARG A 70 -0.59 14.61 -1.41
C ARG A 70 -1.48 14.85 -0.18
N GLY A 71 -2.61 15.53 -0.41
CA GLY A 71 -3.79 15.40 0.45
C GLY A 71 -4.68 14.30 -0.11
N TYR A 72 -5.18 13.39 0.74
CA TYR A 72 -5.96 12.24 0.26
C TYR A 72 -7.18 11.95 1.12
N ALA A 73 -8.13 11.23 0.53
CA ALA A 73 -9.15 10.49 1.26
C ALA A 73 -9.00 9.00 0.95
N ARG A 74 -9.34 8.12 1.88
CA ARG A 74 -9.37 6.66 1.70
C ARG A 74 -10.71 6.15 2.20
N LEU A 75 -11.42 5.44 1.34
CA LEU A 75 -12.75 4.89 1.58
C LEU A 75 -12.69 3.38 1.36
N MET A 76 -12.97 2.58 2.38
CA MET A 76 -12.98 1.12 2.26
C MET A 76 -14.36 0.57 2.61
N ALA A 77 -14.92 -0.22 1.70
CA ALA A 77 -16.20 -0.87 1.85
C ALA A 77 -16.09 -2.39 1.64
N GLN A 78 -16.97 -3.14 2.30
CA GLN A 78 -17.00 -4.61 2.24
C GLN A 78 -18.41 -5.11 1.91
N ASN A 79 -18.49 -6.23 1.20
CA ASN A 79 -19.74 -6.94 0.92
C ASN A 79 -19.47 -8.45 0.78
N GLY A 80 -19.88 -9.24 1.79
CA GLY A 80 -19.52 -10.66 1.87
C GLY A 80 -18.00 -10.83 1.84
N ASP A 81 -17.51 -11.62 0.87
CA ASP A 81 -16.09 -11.89 0.67
C ASP A 81 -15.35 -10.79 -0.11
N TRP A 82 -16.05 -9.75 -0.58
CA TRP A 82 -15.46 -8.64 -1.32
C TRP A 82 -15.03 -7.48 -0.42
N GLN A 83 -13.89 -6.88 -0.77
CA GLN A 83 -13.44 -5.60 -0.26
C GLN A 83 -13.11 -4.67 -1.43
N VAL A 84 -13.52 -3.40 -1.33
CA VAL A 84 -13.15 -2.36 -2.30
C VAL A 84 -12.66 -1.15 -1.52
N GLU A 85 -11.50 -0.63 -1.90
CA GLU A 85 -10.94 0.60 -1.38
C GLU A 85 -10.69 1.58 -2.53
N VAL A 86 -11.12 2.83 -2.35
CA VAL A 86 -10.80 3.93 -3.25
C VAL A 86 -10.04 4.99 -2.46
N LYS A 87 -8.87 5.37 -2.97
CA LYS A 87 -8.01 6.39 -2.37
C LYS A 87 -7.75 7.53 -3.37
N PRO A 88 -8.66 8.50 -3.54
CA PRO A 88 -8.39 9.69 -4.33
C PRO A 88 -7.41 10.63 -3.62
N TRP A 89 -6.65 11.39 -4.39
CA TRP A 89 -5.72 12.39 -3.86
C TRP A 89 -5.68 13.67 -4.70
N PHE A 90 -5.20 14.72 -4.05
CA PHE A 90 -4.78 15.97 -4.64
C PHE A 90 -3.28 16.14 -4.41
N ARG A 91 -2.51 16.34 -5.48
CA ARG A 91 -1.08 16.65 -5.41
C ARG A 91 -0.91 18.13 -5.04
N PHE A 92 -0.12 18.43 -4.01
CA PHE A 92 0.26 19.81 -3.71
C PHE A 92 1.28 20.32 -4.73
N SER A 93 1.14 21.58 -5.14
CA SER A 93 2.11 22.23 -6.01
C SER A 93 3.43 22.45 -5.28
N GLU A 94 4.52 22.14 -5.95
CA GLU A 94 5.89 22.47 -5.54
C GLU A 94 6.43 23.50 -6.54
N SER A 95 7.40 24.32 -6.14
CA SER A 95 8.02 25.29 -7.06
C SER A 95 8.79 24.55 -8.16
N ASP A 96 8.74 25.02 -9.40
CA ASP A 96 9.40 24.38 -10.55
C ASP A 96 10.89 24.05 -10.32
N SER A 97 11.61 24.86 -9.52
CA SER A 97 13.02 24.62 -9.20
C SER A 97 13.28 23.49 -8.19
N ASN A 98 12.25 22.99 -7.52
CA ASN A 98 12.30 21.96 -6.47
C ASN A 98 11.35 20.79 -6.78
N ASP A 99 10.76 20.73 -7.98
CA ASP A 99 9.85 19.65 -8.37
C ASP A 99 10.65 18.54 -9.08
N ASP A 100 10.96 17.48 -8.35
CA ASP A 100 11.75 16.34 -8.83
C ASP A 100 11.08 15.57 -9.99
N ASN A 101 9.76 15.69 -10.12
CA ASN A 101 8.94 14.94 -11.08
C ASN A 101 7.63 15.70 -11.38
N PRO A 102 7.69 16.78 -12.17
CA PRO A 102 6.55 17.68 -12.39
C PRO A 102 5.39 17.02 -13.14
N ASP A 103 5.68 15.98 -13.93
CA ASP A 103 4.70 15.24 -14.70
C ASP A 103 4.21 13.95 -13.99
N ILE A 104 4.51 13.75 -12.70
CA ILE A 104 4.15 12.50 -11.99
C ILE A 104 2.65 12.16 -12.06
N THR A 105 1.76 13.16 -12.04
CA THR A 105 0.31 12.95 -12.15
C THR A 105 -0.10 12.41 -13.52
N LYS A 106 0.70 12.65 -14.57
CA LYS A 106 0.49 12.04 -15.90
C LYS A 106 0.51 10.53 -15.82
N TYR A 107 1.36 9.95 -14.97
CA TYR A 107 1.55 8.50 -14.85
C TYR A 107 0.76 7.88 -13.69
N MET A 108 0.70 8.58 -12.56
CA MET A 108 0.05 8.09 -11.35
C MET A 108 -1.45 8.40 -11.31
N GLY A 109 -1.93 9.38 -12.07
CA GLY A 109 -3.31 9.83 -11.99
C GLY A 109 -3.64 10.49 -10.65
N TYR A 110 -4.91 10.34 -10.26
CA TYR A 110 -5.52 11.09 -9.14
C TYR A 110 -6.16 10.20 -8.09
N TYR A 111 -6.05 8.88 -8.24
CA TYR A 111 -6.61 7.92 -7.31
C TYR A 111 -5.93 6.56 -7.44
N ARG A 112 -6.08 5.76 -6.39
CA ARG A 112 -5.80 4.33 -6.40
C ARG A 112 -7.07 3.56 -6.07
N LEU A 113 -7.29 2.46 -6.78
CA LEU A 113 -8.37 1.52 -6.56
C LEU A 113 -7.76 0.18 -6.14
N THR A 114 -8.26 -0.38 -5.05
CA THR A 114 -7.88 -1.71 -4.58
C THR A 114 -9.14 -2.56 -4.42
N VAL A 115 -9.13 -3.76 -4.98
CA VAL A 115 -10.21 -4.75 -4.89
C VAL A 115 -9.63 -6.02 -4.30
N GLY A 116 -10.27 -6.55 -3.25
CA GLY A 116 -9.92 -7.81 -2.61
C GLY A 116 -11.09 -8.79 -2.64
N TYR A 117 -10.77 -10.08 -2.71
CA TYR A 117 -11.72 -11.17 -2.64
C TYR A 117 -11.18 -12.31 -1.78
N ALA A 118 -11.93 -12.67 -0.73
CA ALA A 118 -11.63 -13.82 0.10
C ALA A 118 -12.22 -15.11 -0.51
N LEU A 119 -11.43 -16.17 -0.55
CA LEU A 119 -11.85 -17.50 -1.02
C LEU A 119 -11.33 -18.55 -0.04
N GLY A 120 -12.12 -18.87 0.98
CA GLY A 120 -11.70 -19.75 2.07
C GLY A 120 -10.51 -19.15 2.82
N GLU A 121 -9.37 -19.85 2.80
CA GLU A 121 -8.11 -19.40 3.43
C GLU A 121 -7.23 -18.56 2.49
N SER A 122 -7.68 -18.35 1.25
CA SER A 122 -6.96 -17.55 0.25
C SER A 122 -7.57 -16.16 0.10
N VAL A 123 -6.73 -15.18 -0.22
CA VAL A 123 -7.13 -13.81 -0.55
C VAL A 123 -6.50 -13.44 -1.89
N PHE A 124 -7.32 -12.96 -2.81
CA PHE A 124 -6.88 -12.37 -4.06
C PHE A 124 -7.07 -10.87 -3.99
N SER A 125 -6.14 -10.11 -4.57
CA SER A 125 -6.24 -8.66 -4.64
C SER A 125 -5.75 -8.12 -5.97
N ALA A 126 -6.35 -7.01 -6.38
CA ALA A 126 -5.92 -6.19 -7.49
C ALA A 126 -5.86 -4.73 -7.03
N GLU A 127 -4.74 -4.07 -7.26
CA GLU A 127 -4.52 -2.65 -6.97
C GLU A 127 -4.10 -1.94 -8.25
N GLY A 128 -4.58 -0.73 -8.48
CA GLY A 128 -4.12 0.04 -9.64
C GLY A 128 -4.51 1.51 -9.62
N GLN A 129 -3.87 2.24 -10.52
CA GLN A 129 -4.12 3.65 -10.79
C GLN A 129 -4.12 3.89 -12.29
N TYR A 130 -4.96 4.81 -12.76
CA TYR A 130 -5.07 5.14 -14.17
C TYR A 130 -5.42 6.61 -14.36
N ASN A 131 -4.72 7.28 -15.26
CA ASN A 131 -5.01 8.65 -15.67
C ASN A 131 -5.73 8.63 -17.03
N TRP A 132 -7.04 8.86 -16.99
CA TRP A 132 -7.91 8.87 -18.18
C TRP A 132 -7.54 9.93 -19.22
N ASN A 133 -6.89 11.03 -18.80
CA ASN A 133 -6.51 12.12 -19.70
C ASN A 133 -5.24 11.81 -20.49
N SER A 134 -4.33 11.03 -19.92
CA SER A 134 -3.02 10.74 -20.52
C SER A 134 -2.92 9.31 -21.07
N GLY A 135 -3.79 8.40 -20.60
CA GLY A 135 -3.77 6.99 -20.96
C GLY A 135 -2.75 6.14 -20.19
N TYR A 136 -1.99 6.73 -19.27
CA TYR A 136 -1.01 6.00 -18.45
C TYR A 136 -1.62 5.47 -17.15
N GLY A 137 -1.06 4.37 -16.67
CA GLY A 137 -1.43 3.78 -15.38
C GLY A 137 -0.58 2.56 -15.05
N GLY A 138 -0.93 1.90 -13.97
CA GLY A 138 -0.28 0.67 -13.51
C GLY A 138 -1.25 -0.19 -12.72
N ALA A 139 -0.96 -1.48 -12.67
CA ALA A 139 -1.75 -2.45 -11.92
C ALA A 139 -0.83 -3.48 -11.24
N GLN A 140 -1.23 -3.94 -10.07
CA GLN A 140 -0.66 -5.04 -9.31
C GLN A 140 -1.76 -6.04 -9.02
N VAL A 141 -1.46 -7.33 -9.19
CA VAL A 141 -2.35 -8.43 -8.78
C VAL A 141 -1.57 -9.34 -7.84
N ALA A 142 -2.23 -9.82 -6.80
CA ALA A 142 -1.62 -10.69 -5.81
C ALA A 142 -2.61 -11.77 -5.34
N GLY A 143 -2.06 -12.94 -5.02
CA GLY A 143 -2.76 -14.02 -4.33
C GLY A 143 -1.95 -14.44 -3.11
N ALA A 144 -2.61 -14.57 -1.97
CA ALA A 144 -2.02 -15.04 -0.74
C ALA A 144 -2.89 -16.17 -0.18
N THR A 145 -2.27 -17.16 0.43
CA THR A 145 -2.97 -18.21 1.17
C THR A 145 -2.25 -18.46 2.48
N GLN A 146 -2.98 -18.86 3.50
CA GLN A 146 -2.40 -19.18 4.78
C GLN A 146 -1.55 -20.45 4.65
N LEU A 147 -0.26 -20.34 4.99
CA LEU A 147 0.57 -21.52 5.20
C LEU A 147 0.25 -22.10 6.59
N PRO A 148 0.27 -23.43 6.76
CA PRO A 148 0.11 -24.04 8.07
C PRO A 148 1.15 -23.46 9.02
N ALA A 149 0.74 -23.19 10.26
CA ALA A 149 1.67 -22.75 11.29
C ALA A 149 2.75 -23.82 11.43
N MET A 150 3.97 -23.52 10.98
CA MET A 150 5.10 -24.40 11.18
C MET A 150 5.36 -24.37 12.68
N CYS A 151 4.98 -25.43 13.39
CA CYS A 151 5.46 -25.67 14.75
C CYS A 151 6.99 -25.75 14.67
N VAL A 152 7.66 -24.63 14.91
CA VAL A 152 9.09 -24.65 15.24
C VAL A 152 9.16 -25.29 16.61
N SER A 153 9.27 -26.63 16.63
CA SER A 153 9.58 -27.37 17.83
C SER A 153 10.98 -26.95 18.27
N ILE A 154 11.06 -25.98 19.18
CA ILE A 154 12.26 -25.77 19.99
C ILE A 154 12.35 -27.01 20.87
N PRO A 155 13.34 -27.91 20.70
CA PRO A 155 13.44 -29.06 21.57
C PRO A 155 14.12 -28.59 22.86
N ARG A 156 13.35 -28.25 23.90
CA ARG A 156 13.83 -28.25 25.29
C ARG A 156 12.68 -28.23 26.30
N CYS A 157 12.49 -29.38 26.95
CA CYS A 157 11.87 -29.63 28.27
C CYS A 157 10.42 -29.11 28.48
N SER A 158 9.45 -29.86 28.99
CA SER A 158 9.46 -30.99 29.90
C SER A 158 8.16 -31.78 29.73
N ALA A 159 8.18 -33.01 30.21
CA ALA A 159 7.04 -33.90 30.35
C ALA A 159 5.82 -33.26 31.03
N ALA A 160 4.68 -33.94 30.83
CA ALA A 160 3.37 -33.78 31.47
C ALA A 160 2.35 -32.91 30.70
N MET A 161 1.62 -33.57 29.81
CA MET A 161 0.17 -33.74 30.01
C MET A 161 -0.29 -34.95 29.21
N ALA A 162 -0.42 -36.07 29.93
CA ALA A 162 -1.19 -37.22 29.53
C ALA A 162 -2.69 -36.90 29.70
N ASN A 163 -3.51 -37.43 28.78
CA ASN A 163 -4.95 -37.67 28.89
C ASN A 163 -5.83 -36.57 29.50
N ARG A 164 -6.63 -35.93 28.64
CA ARG A 164 -8.10 -36.01 28.65
C ARG A 164 -8.68 -35.48 27.35
#